data_AF-A0A7W8PAY4-F1
#
_entry.id   AF-A0A7W8PAY4-F1
#
_cell.length_a   1.000
_cell.length_b   1.000
_cell.length_c   1.000
_cell.angle_alpha   90.00
_cell.angle_beta   90.00
_cell.angle_gamma   90.00
#
_symmetry.space_group_name_H-M   'P 1'
#
loop_
_entity.id
_entity.type
_entity.pdbx_description
1 polymer ?
#
loop_
_entity_poly.entity_id
_entity_poly.type
_entity_poly.pdbx_seq_one_letter_code
_entity_poly.pdbx_strand_id
1 'polypeptide(L)'
;MASQLTSRGRLYGIGVGPGDPELLTLKALRLLKAAPVVAYFVAKGKKGNAFGIIEAHLHDAQQHLPLVYPVTTEALEPPLSYEAIIADFYDTAAEIVAGHLDAGRDVAVICEGDPFFYGSYMYLHDRLAARYDSEVVPGVCSMLGGAAVLGAPLVYRNQSLSVLSGVLPEDELRRRLADADAAVIMKLGRNFDKVRRVLDELGLAQRALYVERATMRNQRIVPLAEVDPMASPYFSLLVVPGQKWQG
;
A
#
# COMPACT_ATOMS: atom_id res chain seq x y z
N MET A 1 44.46 19.28 -6.64
CA MET A 1 43.06 19.53 -6.24
C MET A 1 42.43 18.18 -5.98
N ALA A 2 42.22 17.81 -4.72
CA ALA A 2 41.51 16.57 -4.38
C ALA A 2 40.06 16.77 -4.82
N SER A 3 39.52 15.86 -5.66
CA SER A 3 38.12 15.94 -6.03
C SER A 3 37.31 15.74 -4.75
N GLN A 4 36.47 16.71 -4.41
CA GLN A 4 35.45 16.48 -3.39
C GLN A 4 34.52 15.43 -3.98
N LEU A 5 34.66 14.18 -3.54
CA LEU A 5 33.65 13.16 -3.74
C LEU A 5 32.37 13.71 -3.10
N THR A 6 31.48 14.28 -3.92
CA THR A 6 30.13 14.63 -3.47
C THR A 6 29.50 13.33 -2.99
N SER A 7 29.26 13.21 -1.69
CA SER A 7 28.59 12.04 -1.14
C SER A 7 27.24 11.89 -1.82
N ARG A 8 26.99 10.72 -2.46
CA ARG A 8 25.68 10.41 -3.02
C ARG A 8 24.61 10.51 -1.93
N GLY A 9 23.42 10.93 -2.33
CA GLY A 9 22.25 10.94 -1.47
C GLY A 9 21.83 9.52 -1.08
N ARG A 10 21.06 9.42 -0.01
CA ARG A 10 20.50 8.18 0.53
C ARG A 10 19.06 8.00 0.06
N LEU A 11 18.68 6.76 -0.20
CA LEU A 11 17.34 6.38 -0.61
C LEU A 11 16.53 5.91 0.59
N TYR A 12 15.43 6.58 0.91
CA TYR A 12 14.52 6.16 1.98
C TYR A 12 13.21 5.63 1.39
N GLY A 13 12.84 4.39 1.72
CA GLY A 13 11.47 3.89 1.52
C GLY A 13 10.66 4.11 2.78
N ILE A 14 9.65 4.99 2.76
CA ILE A 14 8.94 5.42 3.98
C ILE A 14 7.47 5.00 3.92
N GLY A 15 7.06 4.12 4.84
CA GLY A 15 5.65 3.82 5.06
C GLY A 15 4.97 4.99 5.77
N VAL A 16 3.92 5.55 5.16
CA VAL A 16 3.18 6.69 5.71
C VAL A 16 1.93 6.27 6.48
N GLY A 17 1.70 4.97 6.64
CA GLY A 17 0.54 4.45 7.33
C GLY A 17 -0.73 4.42 6.46
N PRO A 18 -1.87 4.02 7.03
CA PRO A 18 -3.03 3.57 6.27
C PRO A 18 -4.02 4.70 5.91
N GLY A 19 -3.78 5.93 6.36
CA GLY A 19 -4.67 7.05 6.09
C GLY A 19 -4.56 8.17 7.12
N ASP A 20 -4.64 7.82 8.41
CA ASP A 20 -4.50 8.80 9.49
C ASP A 20 -3.04 9.28 9.62
N PRO A 21 -2.75 10.59 9.48
CA PRO A 21 -1.42 11.15 9.67
C PRO A 21 -0.82 10.87 11.06
N GLU A 22 -1.65 10.68 12.09
CA GLU A 22 -1.17 10.35 13.45
C GLU A 22 -0.61 8.93 13.56
N LEU A 23 -0.83 8.07 12.55
CA LEU A 23 -0.24 6.74 12.48
C LEU A 23 1.15 6.71 11.81
N LEU A 24 1.70 7.87 11.47
CA LEU A 24 3.10 7.99 11.07
C LEU A 24 4.03 7.57 12.21
N THR A 25 5.04 6.76 11.90
CA THR A 25 6.09 6.47 12.88
C THR A 25 7.00 7.69 13.06
N LEU A 26 7.53 7.87 14.27
CA LEU A 26 8.45 8.99 14.56
C LEU A 26 9.67 9.02 13.63
N LYS A 27 10.17 7.83 13.26
CA LYS A 27 11.29 7.69 12.31
C LYS A 27 10.89 8.13 10.90
N ALA A 28 9.70 7.74 10.43
CA ALA A 28 9.16 8.15 9.14
C ALA A 28 9.03 9.68 9.07
N LEU A 29 8.40 10.30 10.08
CA LEU A 29 8.22 11.74 10.14
C LEU A 29 9.55 12.50 10.16
N ARG A 30 10.53 12.03 10.94
CA ARG A 30 11.87 12.65 11.02
C ARG A 30 12.60 12.61 9.67
N LEU A 31 12.64 11.46 9.01
CA LEU A 31 13.33 11.32 7.71
C LEU A 31 12.59 12.05 6.60
N LEU A 32 11.25 11.99 6.58
CA LEU A 32 10.42 12.72 5.65
C LEU A 32 10.70 14.24 5.71
N LYS A 33 10.78 14.81 6.91
CA LYS A 33 11.08 16.24 7.11
C LYS A 33 12.53 16.62 6.76
N ALA A 34 13.45 15.67 6.79
CA ALA A 34 14.87 15.93 6.50
C ALA A 34 15.18 15.79 5.00
N ALA A 35 14.44 14.96 4.27
CA ALA A 35 14.71 14.68 2.88
C ALA A 35 14.39 15.90 1.99
N PRO A 36 15.35 16.39 1.18
CA PRO A 36 15.10 17.50 0.25
C PRO A 36 14.18 17.11 -0.91
N VAL A 37 14.01 15.81 -1.20
CA VAL A 37 13.15 15.31 -2.27
C VAL A 37 12.17 14.28 -1.71
N VAL A 38 10.88 14.48 -1.98
CA VAL A 38 9.81 13.55 -1.60
C VAL A 38 9.17 13.01 -2.88
N ALA A 39 9.45 11.74 -3.18
CA ALA A 39 8.92 11.04 -4.34
C ALA A 39 7.69 10.21 -3.97
N TYR A 40 6.68 10.18 -4.85
CA TYR A 40 5.44 9.45 -4.58
C TYR A 40 4.75 9.02 -5.87
N PHE A 41 4.20 7.81 -5.85
CA PHE A 41 3.45 7.27 -6.98
C PHE A 41 2.03 7.81 -7.00
N VAL A 42 1.54 8.16 -8.20
CA VAL A 42 0.21 8.77 -8.35
C VAL A 42 -0.43 8.44 -9.68
N ALA A 43 -1.75 8.26 -9.68
CA ALA A 43 -2.52 8.15 -10.92
C ALA A 43 -2.62 9.52 -11.62
N LYS A 44 -2.70 9.52 -12.95
CA LYS A 44 -2.79 10.74 -13.76
C LYS A 44 -3.93 11.65 -13.29
N GLY A 45 -3.63 12.93 -13.08
CA GLY A 45 -4.61 13.94 -12.65
C GLY A 45 -5.13 13.78 -11.21
N LYS A 46 -4.49 12.92 -10.39
CA LYS A 46 -4.82 12.77 -8.97
C LYS A 46 -3.72 13.36 -8.09
N LYS A 47 -4.04 13.59 -6.82
CA LYS A 47 -3.10 14.07 -5.80
C LYS A 47 -2.25 12.94 -5.20
N GLY A 48 -2.79 11.73 -5.17
CA GLY A 48 -2.17 10.57 -4.52
C GLY A 48 -2.55 10.49 -3.04
N ASN A 49 -2.99 9.32 -2.60
CA ASN A 49 -3.47 9.15 -1.23
C ASN A 49 -2.32 9.24 -0.22
N ALA A 50 -1.20 8.55 -0.48
CA ALA A 50 0.02 8.65 0.33
C ALA A 50 0.49 10.10 0.53
N PHE A 51 0.48 10.91 -0.53
CA PHE A 51 0.85 12.33 -0.44
C PHE A 51 -0.13 13.12 0.45
N GLY A 52 -1.43 12.87 0.32
CA GLY A 52 -2.44 13.51 1.16
C GLY A 52 -2.28 13.25 2.67
N ILE A 53 -1.72 12.09 3.05
CA ILE A 53 -1.44 11.75 4.47
C ILE A 53 -0.34 12.66 5.03
N ILE A 54 0.70 12.94 4.24
CA ILE A 54 1.90 13.61 4.72
C ILE A 54 1.98 15.11 4.39
N GLU A 55 1.05 15.63 3.61
CA GLU A 55 1.11 16.99 3.06
C GLU A 55 1.29 18.06 4.14
N ALA A 56 0.57 17.95 5.25
CA ALA A 56 0.65 18.90 6.37
C ALA A 56 2.00 18.86 7.13
N HIS A 57 2.86 17.90 6.82
CA HIS A 57 4.19 17.74 7.43
C HIS A 57 5.34 18.18 6.52
N LEU A 58 5.05 18.47 5.25
CA LEU A 58 6.04 18.93 4.29
C LEU A 58 6.28 20.44 4.43
N HIS A 59 7.43 20.90 3.92
CA HIS A 59 7.78 22.32 3.85
C HIS A 59 8.22 22.74 2.45
N ASP A 60 8.06 24.04 2.13
CA ASP A 60 8.21 24.58 0.77
C ASP A 60 9.60 24.37 0.13
N ALA A 61 10.64 24.17 0.94
CA ALA A 61 11.98 23.88 0.44
C ALA A 61 12.14 22.45 -0.12
N GLN A 62 11.18 21.55 0.12
CA GLN A 62 11.24 20.18 -0.41
C GLN A 62 10.75 20.14 -1.85
N GLN A 63 11.47 19.42 -2.69
CA GLN A 63 11.00 19.10 -4.02
C GLN A 63 10.01 17.94 -3.97
N HIS A 64 8.79 18.18 -4.39
CA HIS A 64 7.78 17.14 -4.55
C HIS A 64 7.93 16.49 -5.94
N LEU A 65 8.14 15.18 -5.98
CA LEU A 65 8.41 14.42 -7.19
C LEU A 65 7.28 13.38 -7.44
N PRO A 66 6.18 13.78 -8.11
CA PRO A 66 5.14 12.83 -8.49
C PRO A 66 5.64 11.88 -9.60
N LEU A 67 5.63 10.58 -9.31
CA LEU A 67 5.88 9.51 -10.26
C LEU A 67 4.53 9.04 -10.83
N VAL A 68 4.13 9.64 -11.96
CA VAL A 68 2.79 9.49 -12.51
C VAL A 68 2.69 8.19 -13.32
N TYR A 69 1.80 7.29 -12.93
CA TYR A 69 1.56 6.05 -13.67
C TYR A 69 1.09 6.34 -15.10
N PRO A 70 1.66 5.67 -16.12
CA PRO A 70 1.24 5.84 -17.51
C PRO A 70 -0.14 5.23 -17.77
N VAL A 71 -0.46 4.15 -17.07
CA VAL A 71 -1.72 3.42 -17.09
C VAL A 71 -2.04 2.86 -15.72
N THR A 72 -3.32 2.70 -15.40
CA THR A 72 -3.79 2.16 -14.13
C THR A 72 -4.75 1.00 -14.33
N THR A 73 -5.87 1.22 -15.02
CA THR A 73 -6.92 0.22 -15.27
C THR A 73 -7.45 0.26 -16.71
N GLU A 74 -6.93 1.16 -17.53
CA GLU A 74 -7.33 1.36 -18.91
C GLU A 74 -7.04 0.11 -19.76
N ALA A 75 -7.94 -0.21 -20.68
CA ALA A 75 -7.71 -1.26 -21.67
C ALA A 75 -6.64 -0.80 -22.66
N LEU A 76 -5.66 -1.65 -22.90
CA LEU A 76 -4.57 -1.40 -23.85
C LEU A 76 -4.87 -2.11 -25.17
N GLU A 77 -4.69 -1.39 -26.28
CA GLU A 77 -4.81 -1.98 -27.61
C GLU A 77 -3.54 -2.78 -27.95
N PRO A 78 -3.66 -3.97 -28.58
CA PRO A 78 -2.52 -4.69 -29.09
C PRO A 78 -1.65 -3.81 -30.01
N PRO A 79 -0.31 -3.85 -29.93
CA PRO A 79 0.51 -4.85 -29.24
C PRO A 79 0.94 -4.48 -27.80
N LEU A 80 0.33 -3.48 -27.17
CA LEU A 80 0.78 -2.99 -25.86
C LEU A 80 0.44 -3.99 -24.73
N SER A 81 1.42 -4.25 -23.86
CA SER A 81 1.24 -5.03 -22.62
C SER A 81 1.29 -4.10 -21.41
N TYR A 82 0.35 -4.31 -20.47
CA TYR A 82 0.32 -3.59 -19.21
C TYR A 82 1.61 -3.80 -18.42
N GLU A 83 2.08 -5.04 -18.34
CA GLU A 83 3.28 -5.44 -17.61
C GLU A 83 4.53 -4.77 -18.19
N ALA A 84 4.65 -4.74 -19.52
CA ALA A 84 5.78 -4.08 -20.18
C ALA A 84 5.79 -2.56 -19.91
N ILE A 85 4.64 -1.89 -20.09
CA ILE A 85 4.51 -0.46 -19.83
C ILE A 85 4.82 -0.11 -18.38
N ILE A 86 4.35 -0.92 -17.42
CA ILE A 86 4.60 -0.70 -16.01
C ILE A 86 6.06 -0.99 -15.64
N ALA A 87 6.69 -1.99 -16.25
CA ALA A 87 8.12 -2.27 -16.05
C ALA A 87 8.98 -1.09 -16.53
N ASP A 88 8.75 -0.62 -17.76
CA ASP A 88 9.46 0.54 -18.35
C ASP A 88 9.26 1.82 -17.51
N PHE A 89 8.05 1.99 -16.96
CA PHE A 89 7.76 3.09 -16.04
C PHE A 89 8.61 3.02 -14.76
N TYR A 90 8.73 1.84 -14.14
CA TYR A 90 9.56 1.69 -12.95
C TYR A 90 11.05 1.87 -13.25
N ASP A 91 11.53 1.45 -14.42
CA ASP A 91 12.90 1.71 -14.87
C ASP A 91 13.15 3.21 -15.03
N THR A 92 12.22 3.91 -15.70
CA THR A 92 12.28 5.37 -15.88
C THR A 92 12.22 6.11 -14.54
N ALA A 93 11.31 5.72 -13.64
CA ALA A 93 11.17 6.31 -12.33
C ALA A 93 12.45 6.11 -11.48
N ALA A 94 13.07 4.93 -11.58
CA ALA A 94 14.32 4.65 -10.91
C ALA A 94 15.45 5.57 -11.39
N GLU A 95 15.57 5.82 -12.70
CA GLU A 95 16.59 6.73 -13.22
C GLU A 95 16.33 8.21 -12.84
N ILE A 96 15.06 8.64 -12.78
CA ILE A 96 14.72 9.97 -12.26
C ILE A 96 15.18 10.09 -10.80
N VAL A 97 14.84 9.12 -9.95
CA VAL A 97 15.26 9.10 -8.54
C VAL A 97 16.78 9.02 -8.41
N ALA A 98 17.45 8.20 -9.22
CA ALA A 98 18.91 8.09 -9.27
C ALA A 98 19.57 9.44 -9.58
N GLY A 99 19.03 10.23 -10.51
CA GLY A 99 19.55 11.57 -10.81
C GLY A 99 19.51 12.53 -9.60
N HIS A 100 18.55 12.38 -8.68
CA HIS A 100 18.54 13.12 -7.42
C HIS A 100 19.62 12.62 -6.47
N LEU A 101 19.74 11.30 -6.31
CA LEU A 101 20.71 10.66 -5.44
C LEU A 101 22.16 10.92 -5.89
N ASP A 102 22.44 10.87 -7.20
CA ASP A 102 23.76 11.19 -7.76
C ASP A 102 24.15 12.66 -7.55
N ALA A 103 23.16 13.55 -7.47
CA ALA A 103 23.34 14.96 -7.10
C ALA A 103 23.51 15.19 -5.59
N GLY A 104 23.65 14.14 -4.78
CA GLY A 104 23.83 14.24 -3.33
C GLY A 104 22.56 14.58 -2.55
N ARG A 105 21.37 14.45 -3.17
CA ARG A 105 20.09 14.75 -2.52
C ARG A 105 19.46 13.46 -2.02
N ASP A 106 19.25 13.38 -0.72
CA ASP A 106 18.45 12.32 -0.11
C ASP A 106 17.03 12.31 -0.69
N VAL A 107 16.51 11.13 -1.00
CA VAL A 107 15.17 10.96 -1.59
C VAL A 107 14.31 10.10 -0.67
N ALA A 108 13.23 10.67 -0.15
CA ALA A 108 12.17 9.94 0.55
C ALA A 108 11.09 9.51 -0.44
N VAL A 109 11.05 8.21 -0.75
CA VAL A 109 9.96 7.62 -1.53
C VAL A 109 8.88 7.13 -0.56
N ILE A 110 7.72 7.80 -0.57
CA ILE A 110 6.62 7.47 0.35
C ILE A 110 5.70 6.37 -0.21
N CYS A 111 5.18 5.53 0.67
CA CYS A 111 4.20 4.49 0.37
C CYS A 111 3.07 4.52 1.39
N GLU A 112 1.83 4.50 0.91
CA GLU A 112 0.68 4.23 1.79
C GLU A 112 0.82 2.84 2.41
N GLY A 113 0.48 2.73 3.69
CA GLY A 113 0.73 1.54 4.48
C GLY A 113 2.22 1.37 4.73
N ASP A 114 2.78 0.30 4.17
CA ASP A 114 4.17 -0.13 4.36
C ASP A 114 4.89 -0.28 3.01
N PRO A 115 6.18 0.12 2.90
CA PRO A 115 6.89 0.07 1.62
C PRO A 115 7.06 -1.33 1.04
N PHE A 116 7.08 -2.37 1.88
CA PHE A 116 7.33 -3.76 1.49
C PHE A 116 6.09 -4.66 1.57
N PHE A 117 4.92 -4.10 1.89
CA PHE A 117 3.66 -4.82 1.90
C PHE A 117 2.72 -4.33 0.81
N TYR A 118 2.85 -4.90 -0.40
CA TYR A 118 2.16 -4.44 -1.61
C TYR A 118 2.42 -2.97 -1.98
N GLY A 119 3.52 -2.39 -1.50
CA GLY A 119 3.92 -1.01 -1.77
C GLY A 119 4.65 -0.86 -3.11
N SER A 120 4.45 0.27 -3.78
CA SER A 120 5.11 0.57 -5.06
C SER A 120 6.60 0.88 -4.94
N TYR A 121 7.10 1.20 -3.73
CA TYR A 121 8.53 1.37 -3.49
C TYR A 121 9.33 0.09 -3.73
N MET A 122 8.75 -1.11 -3.53
CA MET A 122 9.46 -2.38 -3.75
C MET A 122 10.14 -2.43 -5.12
N TYR A 123 9.46 -1.94 -6.16
CA TYR A 123 9.99 -1.92 -7.52
C TYR A 123 11.19 -0.97 -7.70
N LEU A 124 11.22 0.16 -6.97
CA LEU A 124 12.39 1.05 -6.94
C LEU A 124 13.50 0.50 -6.05
N HIS A 125 13.15 -0.16 -4.96
CA HIS A 125 14.11 -0.80 -4.06
C HIS A 125 14.95 -1.82 -4.84
N ASP A 126 14.30 -2.74 -5.57
CA ASP A 126 14.99 -3.75 -6.37
C ASP A 126 15.97 -3.15 -7.41
N ARG A 127 15.64 -1.96 -7.92
CA ARG A 127 16.45 -1.25 -8.94
C ARG A 127 17.59 -0.42 -8.37
N LEU A 128 17.42 0.12 -7.16
CA LEU A 128 18.31 1.17 -6.62
C LEU A 128 19.07 0.76 -5.35
N ALA A 129 18.58 -0.20 -4.57
CA ALA A 129 19.17 -0.55 -3.26
C ALA A 129 20.59 -1.11 -3.35
N ALA A 130 20.96 -1.73 -4.47
CA ALA A 130 22.33 -2.18 -4.73
C ALA A 130 23.28 -1.04 -5.19
N ARG A 131 22.72 0.11 -5.62
CA ARG A 131 23.47 1.25 -6.19
C ARG A 131 23.67 2.40 -5.19
N TYR A 132 22.79 2.52 -4.20
CA TYR A 132 22.73 3.61 -3.23
C TYR A 132 22.53 3.07 -1.82
N ASP A 133 23.04 3.78 -0.81
CA ASP A 133 22.70 3.47 0.58
C ASP A 133 21.18 3.66 0.77
N SER A 134 20.51 2.60 1.18
CA SER A 134 19.06 2.55 1.23
C SER A 134 18.56 2.10 2.60
N GLU A 135 17.49 2.73 3.05
CA GLU A 135 16.89 2.46 4.35
C GLU A 135 15.38 2.44 4.24
N VAL A 136 14.77 1.36 4.72
CA VAL A 136 13.30 1.20 4.72
C VAL A 136 12.78 1.45 6.11
N VAL A 137 11.80 2.35 6.21
CA VAL A 137 11.06 2.63 7.44
C VAL A 137 9.68 2.02 7.33
N PRO A 138 9.35 1.04 8.19
CA PRO A 138 8.06 0.39 8.14
C PRO A 138 6.94 1.36 8.53
N GLY A 139 5.76 1.11 7.96
CA GLY A 139 4.54 1.84 8.28
C GLY A 139 3.43 0.92 8.77
N VAL A 140 2.38 1.50 9.35
CA VAL A 140 1.22 0.72 9.78
C VAL A 140 0.44 0.28 8.54
N CYS A 141 0.39 -1.03 8.27
CA CYS A 141 -0.37 -1.57 7.13
C CYS A 141 -1.88 -1.33 7.27
N SER A 142 -2.56 -1.16 6.13
CA SER A 142 -4.02 -0.98 6.08
C SER A 142 -4.80 -2.13 6.72
N MET A 143 -4.28 -3.35 6.70
CA MET A 143 -4.90 -4.49 7.39
C MET A 143 -4.99 -4.29 8.90
N LEU A 144 -3.93 -3.74 9.53
CA LEU A 144 -3.88 -3.51 10.97
C LEU A 144 -4.67 -2.26 11.34
N GLY A 145 -4.59 -1.21 10.52
CA GLY A 145 -5.47 -0.04 10.67
C GLY A 145 -6.95 -0.42 10.56
N GLY A 146 -7.29 -1.26 9.59
CA GLY A 146 -8.63 -1.82 9.39
C GLY A 146 -9.11 -2.65 10.60
N ALA A 147 -8.29 -3.59 11.07
CA ALA A 147 -8.60 -4.38 12.26
C ALA A 147 -8.83 -3.51 13.50
N ALA A 148 -8.02 -2.46 13.69
CA ALA A 148 -8.15 -1.53 14.82
C ALA A 148 -9.48 -0.76 14.79
N VAL A 149 -9.85 -0.18 13.64
CA VAL A 149 -11.11 0.61 13.53
C VAL A 149 -12.36 -0.28 13.51
N LEU A 150 -12.22 -1.53 13.08
CA LEU A 150 -13.26 -2.56 13.19
C LEU A 150 -13.39 -3.11 14.62
N GLY A 151 -12.45 -2.79 15.52
CA GLY A 151 -12.43 -3.32 16.89
C GLY A 151 -12.22 -4.83 16.97
N ALA A 152 -11.54 -5.42 15.98
CA ALA A 152 -11.45 -6.86 15.80
C ALA A 152 -10.00 -7.36 15.90
N PRO A 153 -9.63 -8.13 16.95
CA PRO A 153 -8.37 -8.84 17.00
C PRO A 153 -8.30 -9.86 15.85
N LEU A 154 -7.21 -9.84 15.06
CA LEU A 154 -7.09 -10.70 13.87
C LEU A 154 -6.90 -12.17 14.20
N VAL A 155 -5.98 -12.49 15.11
CA VAL A 155 -5.59 -13.87 15.44
C VAL A 155 -5.31 -14.03 16.94
N TYR A 156 -5.50 -15.24 17.44
CA TYR A 156 -5.22 -15.65 18.80
C TYR A 156 -4.30 -16.88 18.83
N ARG A 157 -3.33 -16.89 19.75
CA ARG A 157 -2.42 -18.04 20.00
C ARG A 157 -1.78 -18.55 18.71
N ASN A 158 -2.08 -19.80 18.32
CA ASN A 158 -1.46 -20.48 17.17
C ASN A 158 -2.28 -20.33 15.88
N GLN A 159 -3.28 -19.44 15.87
CA GLN A 159 -4.10 -19.21 14.68
C GLN A 159 -3.27 -18.63 13.54
N SER A 160 -3.52 -19.14 12.34
CA SER A 160 -2.96 -18.68 11.09
C SER A 160 -3.68 -17.42 10.59
N LEU A 161 -2.93 -16.52 9.96
CA LEU A 161 -3.47 -15.35 9.24
C LEU A 161 -3.11 -15.45 7.76
N SER A 162 -4.14 -15.46 6.90
CA SER A 162 -3.98 -15.38 5.45
C SER A 162 -4.26 -13.98 4.95
N VAL A 163 -3.27 -13.32 4.32
CA VAL A 163 -3.51 -12.06 3.61
C VAL A 163 -3.59 -12.32 2.11
N LEU A 164 -4.76 -12.06 1.52
CA LEU A 164 -5.14 -12.48 0.19
C LEU A 164 -5.53 -11.29 -0.69
N SER A 165 -5.27 -11.43 -1.98
CA SER A 165 -5.78 -10.53 -3.00
C SER A 165 -7.13 -11.03 -3.50
N GLY A 166 -8.13 -10.16 -3.51
CA GLY A 166 -9.43 -10.42 -4.13
C GLY A 166 -9.33 -10.67 -5.64
N VAL A 167 -8.19 -10.37 -6.28
CA VAL A 167 -7.94 -10.66 -7.71
C VAL A 167 -7.71 -12.15 -7.95
N LEU A 168 -7.32 -12.94 -6.94
CA LEU A 168 -7.06 -14.39 -7.08
C LEU A 168 -8.23 -15.11 -7.76
N PRO A 169 -7.99 -16.15 -8.57
CA PRO A 169 -9.05 -17.02 -9.08
C PRO A 169 -9.94 -17.54 -7.96
N GLU A 170 -11.23 -17.71 -8.25
CA GLU A 170 -12.24 -18.05 -7.23
C GLU A 170 -11.88 -19.34 -6.48
N ASP A 171 -11.46 -20.39 -7.20
CA ASP A 171 -11.07 -21.67 -6.60
C ASP A 171 -9.85 -21.57 -5.68
N GLU A 172 -8.89 -20.72 -6.03
CA GLU A 172 -7.70 -20.50 -5.21
C GLU A 172 -8.02 -19.66 -3.96
N LEU A 173 -8.93 -18.68 -4.10
CA LEU A 173 -9.44 -17.93 -2.95
C LEU A 173 -10.19 -18.87 -1.99
N ARG A 174 -11.06 -19.74 -2.51
CA ARG A 174 -11.81 -20.73 -1.73
C ARG A 174 -10.87 -21.67 -0.98
N ARG A 175 -9.89 -22.25 -1.67
CA ARG A 175 -8.90 -23.16 -1.07
C ARG A 175 -8.13 -22.49 0.07
N ARG A 176 -7.59 -21.28 -0.16
CA ARG A 176 -6.78 -20.59 0.87
C ARG A 176 -7.60 -20.09 2.06
N LEU A 177 -8.87 -19.74 1.85
CA LEU A 177 -9.76 -19.32 2.93
C LEU A 177 -10.26 -20.49 3.77
N ALA A 178 -10.44 -21.67 3.16
CA ALA A 178 -10.85 -22.88 3.89
C ALA A 178 -9.80 -23.32 4.92
N ASP A 179 -8.50 -23.11 4.63
CA ASP A 179 -7.39 -23.53 5.48
C ASP A 179 -6.99 -22.48 6.54
N ALA A 180 -7.59 -21.29 6.54
CA ALA A 180 -7.14 -20.17 7.36
C ALA A 180 -8.03 -19.97 8.60
N ASP A 181 -7.42 -19.74 9.76
CA ASP A 181 -8.16 -19.36 10.98
C ASP A 181 -8.70 -17.93 10.88
N ALA A 182 -7.89 -17.03 10.33
CA ALA A 182 -8.21 -15.64 10.06
C ALA A 182 -7.74 -15.23 8.66
N ALA A 183 -8.42 -14.27 8.05
CA ALA A 183 -8.04 -13.76 6.75
C ALA A 183 -8.26 -12.25 6.62
N VAL A 184 -7.42 -11.62 5.80
CA VAL A 184 -7.64 -10.27 5.29
C VAL A 184 -7.63 -10.33 3.77
N ILE A 185 -8.68 -9.82 3.13
CA ILE A 185 -8.82 -9.78 1.69
C ILE A 185 -8.78 -8.32 1.21
N MET A 186 -7.80 -8.01 0.38
CA MET A 186 -7.56 -6.68 -0.19
C MET A 186 -7.96 -6.63 -1.67
N LYS A 187 -7.95 -5.44 -2.28
CA LYS A 187 -8.22 -5.25 -3.72
C LYS A 187 -9.61 -5.79 -4.12
N LEU A 188 -10.61 -5.44 -3.31
CA LEU A 188 -11.99 -5.89 -3.48
C LEU A 188 -12.57 -5.33 -4.78
N GLY A 189 -12.92 -4.05 -4.86
CA GLY A 189 -13.40 -3.41 -6.10
C GLY A 189 -14.38 -4.30 -6.88
N ARG A 190 -14.13 -4.47 -8.18
CA ARG A 190 -14.93 -5.37 -9.05
C ARG A 190 -14.94 -6.85 -8.65
N ASN A 191 -14.04 -7.28 -7.78
CA ASN A 191 -13.96 -8.65 -7.28
C ASN A 191 -14.82 -8.89 -6.03
N PHE A 192 -15.46 -7.86 -5.48
CA PHE A 192 -16.20 -7.98 -4.22
C PHE A 192 -17.25 -9.09 -4.26
N ASP A 193 -18.06 -9.17 -5.33
CA ASP A 193 -19.09 -10.22 -5.46
C ASP A 193 -18.52 -11.64 -5.43
N LYS A 194 -17.39 -11.85 -6.10
CA LYS A 194 -16.68 -13.13 -6.08
C LYS A 194 -16.22 -13.47 -4.66
N VAL A 195 -15.60 -12.51 -3.97
CA VAL A 195 -15.12 -12.71 -2.60
C VAL A 195 -16.29 -13.02 -1.67
N ARG A 196 -17.41 -12.29 -1.78
CA ARG A 196 -18.62 -12.51 -0.99
C ARG A 196 -19.18 -13.92 -1.19
N ARG A 197 -19.35 -14.38 -2.44
CA ARG A 197 -19.82 -15.75 -2.73
C ARG A 197 -18.94 -16.81 -2.06
N VAL A 198 -17.62 -16.68 -2.16
CA VAL A 198 -16.70 -17.63 -1.52
C VAL A 198 -16.83 -17.63 0.01
N LEU A 199 -17.02 -16.46 0.63
CA LEU A 199 -17.25 -16.36 2.06
C LEU A 199 -18.57 -16.98 2.49
N ASP A 200 -19.63 -16.84 1.69
CA ASP A 200 -20.94 -17.46 1.94
C ASP A 200 -20.84 -18.98 1.84
N GLU A 201 -20.22 -19.50 0.78
CA GLU A 201 -20.01 -20.94 0.56
C GLU A 201 -19.22 -21.61 1.70
N LEU A 202 -18.24 -20.90 2.26
CA LEU A 202 -17.41 -21.40 3.37
C LEU A 202 -18.02 -21.11 4.76
N GLY A 203 -19.18 -20.46 4.85
CA GLY A 203 -19.80 -20.08 6.12
C GLY A 203 -19.00 -19.04 6.91
N LEU A 204 -18.15 -18.26 6.24
CA LEU A 204 -17.30 -17.22 6.84
C LEU A 204 -17.99 -15.85 6.89
N ALA A 205 -19.03 -15.64 6.08
CA ALA A 205 -19.69 -14.34 5.89
C ALA A 205 -20.20 -13.70 7.17
N GLN A 206 -20.70 -14.48 8.14
CA GLN A 206 -21.20 -13.93 9.41
C GLN A 206 -20.11 -13.30 10.29
N ARG A 207 -18.85 -13.71 10.13
CA ARG A 207 -17.70 -13.14 10.85
C ARG A 207 -16.95 -12.10 10.03
N ALA A 208 -17.22 -12.04 8.73
CA ALA A 208 -16.57 -11.10 7.85
C ALA A 208 -16.98 -9.65 8.18
N LEU A 209 -15.98 -8.80 8.35
CA LEU A 209 -16.11 -7.38 8.63
C LEU A 209 -15.55 -6.60 7.44
N TYR A 210 -16.27 -5.56 7.02
CA TYR A 210 -15.90 -4.75 5.86
C TYR A 210 -15.62 -3.31 6.29
N VAL A 211 -14.55 -2.74 5.75
CA VAL A 211 -14.21 -1.32 5.95
C VAL A 211 -13.66 -0.71 4.66
N GLU A 212 -14.11 0.51 4.39
CA GLU A 212 -13.57 1.39 3.37
C GLU A 212 -12.76 2.48 4.03
N ARG A 213 -11.61 2.81 3.44
CA ARG A 213 -10.78 3.96 3.80
C ARG A 213 -10.49 3.99 5.30
N ALA A 214 -10.11 2.83 5.84
CA ALA A 214 -9.82 2.65 7.25
C ALA A 214 -8.86 3.76 7.73
N THR A 215 -9.15 4.36 8.89
CA THR A 215 -8.42 5.47 9.51
C THR A 215 -8.50 6.82 8.77
N MET A 216 -9.08 6.89 7.58
CA MET A 216 -9.28 8.16 6.86
C MET A 216 -10.54 8.88 7.33
N ARG A 217 -10.62 10.20 7.08
CA ARG A 217 -11.78 11.04 7.47
C ARG A 217 -13.13 10.55 6.91
N ASN A 218 -13.12 9.93 5.74
CA ASN A 218 -14.30 9.37 5.08
C ASN A 218 -14.36 7.84 5.19
N GLN A 219 -13.87 7.30 6.31
CA GLN A 219 -14.02 5.90 6.67
C GLN A 219 -15.49 5.48 6.64
N ARG A 220 -15.74 4.28 6.14
CA ARG A 220 -17.08 3.68 6.13
C ARG A 220 -17.01 2.22 6.57
N ILE A 221 -17.73 1.87 7.62
CA ILE A 221 -17.92 0.50 8.11
C ILE A 221 -19.40 0.19 7.96
N VAL A 222 -19.73 -0.84 7.20
CA VAL A 222 -21.11 -1.29 6.96
C VAL A 222 -21.17 -2.82 7.02
N PRO A 223 -22.33 -3.41 7.35
CA PRO A 223 -22.53 -4.84 7.26
C PRO A 223 -22.22 -5.36 5.85
N LEU A 224 -21.65 -6.57 5.75
CA LEU A 224 -21.26 -7.17 4.47
C LEU A 224 -22.44 -7.25 3.47
N ALA A 225 -23.64 -7.51 3.97
CA ALA A 225 -24.86 -7.60 3.18
C ALA A 225 -25.30 -6.25 2.57
N GLU A 226 -24.88 -5.13 3.16
CA GLU A 226 -25.23 -3.77 2.74
C GLU A 226 -24.21 -3.15 1.78
N VAL A 227 -23.11 -3.86 1.50
CA VAL A 227 -22.11 -3.39 0.55
C VAL A 227 -22.65 -3.55 -0.87
N ASP A 228 -22.76 -2.44 -1.58
CA ASP A 228 -22.94 -2.44 -3.03
C ASP A 228 -21.64 -2.92 -3.70
N PRO A 229 -21.64 -4.09 -4.37
CA PRO A 229 -20.45 -4.66 -5.00
C PRO A 229 -19.84 -3.75 -6.07
N MET A 230 -20.67 -2.97 -6.77
CA MET A 230 -20.21 -2.07 -7.83
C MET A 230 -19.66 -0.74 -7.30
N ALA A 231 -19.93 -0.43 -6.03
CA ALA A 231 -19.46 0.79 -5.38
C ALA A 231 -18.25 0.58 -4.46
N SER A 232 -17.74 -0.65 -4.33
CA SER A 232 -16.59 -0.93 -3.46
C SER A 232 -15.35 -0.17 -3.94
N PRO A 233 -14.81 0.77 -3.14
CA PRO A 233 -13.69 1.62 -3.55
C PRO A 233 -12.37 0.84 -3.53
N TYR A 234 -11.36 1.39 -4.21
CA TYR A 234 -10.00 0.83 -4.24
C TYR A 234 -9.43 0.61 -2.81
N PHE A 235 -9.61 1.59 -1.93
CA PHE A 235 -9.23 1.51 -0.52
C PHE A 235 -10.33 0.84 0.30
N SER A 236 -10.52 -0.45 0.09
CA SER A 236 -11.42 -1.28 0.89
C SER A 236 -10.76 -2.62 1.21
N LEU A 237 -11.11 -3.17 2.37
CA LEU A 237 -10.64 -4.47 2.80
C LEU A 237 -11.74 -5.20 3.56
N LEU A 238 -11.64 -6.53 3.54
CA LEU A 238 -12.49 -7.42 4.30
C LEU A 238 -11.63 -8.19 5.28
N VAL A 239 -12.05 -8.23 6.55
CA VAL A 239 -11.39 -8.95 7.63
C VAL A 239 -12.30 -10.08 8.08
N VAL A 240 -11.79 -11.31 8.04
CA VAL A 240 -12.38 -12.46 8.72
C VAL A 240 -11.51 -12.71 9.96
N PRO A 241 -11.86 -12.21 11.14
CA PRO A 241 -11.08 -12.43 12.34
C PRO A 241 -11.15 -13.91 12.76
N GLY A 242 -10.08 -14.36 13.41
CA GLY A 242 -10.00 -15.66 14.03
C GLY A 242 -11.03 -15.82 15.14
N GLN A 243 -11.39 -17.07 15.44
CA GLN A 243 -12.31 -17.38 16.53
C GLN A 243 -11.74 -16.88 17.86
N LYS A 244 -12.56 -16.21 18.66
CA LYS A 244 -12.15 -15.65 19.94
C LYS A 244 -11.65 -16.75 20.88
N TRP A 245 -10.46 -16.54 21.46
CA TRP A 245 -9.95 -17.44 22.50
C TRP A 245 -10.85 -17.39 23.75
N GLN A 246 -11.24 -18.56 24.26
CA GLN A 246 -12.16 -18.72 25.40
C GLN A 246 -11.46 -19.08 26.73
N GLY A 247 -10.13 -19.23 26.74
CA GLY A 247 -9.36 -19.76 27.88
C GLY A 247 -8.92 -21.19 27.67
#